data_AF-A0A349FA25-F1
#
_entry.id   AF-A0A349FA25-F1
#
_cell.length_a   1.000
_cell.length_b   1.000
_cell.length_c   1.000
_cell.angle_alpha   90.00
_cell.angle_beta   90.00
_cell.angle_gamma   90.00
#
_symmetry.space_group_name_H-M   'P 1'
#
loop_
_entity.id
_entity.type
_entity.pdbx_description
1 polymer ?
#
loop_
_entity_poly.entity_id
_entity_poly.type
_entity_poly.pdbx_seq_one_letter_code
_entity_poly.pdbx_strand_id
1 'polypeptide(L)'
;MSKRLCKWNRQEIADQLDDIQRLVSAPQYFCRSCARASQDKGLLCKPMSLASLKSVDLSVEAQDADEKVVVNASASETQLMSHESKMLPTQPDVKQAKKQAKKQKKHIKQLKKTVNKQQKLLKKQRKLELQFNKVNLSFSQLNIESHTTYNQDALH
;
A
#
# COMPACT_ATOMS: atom_id res chain seq x y z
N MET A 1 -27.66 29.43 9.80
CA MET A 1 -26.63 28.36 9.88
C MET A 1 -26.72 27.52 8.61
N SER A 2 -25.85 27.76 7.64
CA SER A 2 -25.87 26.99 6.37
C SER A 2 -25.44 25.55 6.61
N LYS A 3 -26.09 24.61 5.92
CA LYS A 3 -25.81 23.18 6.07
C LYS A 3 -24.41 22.87 5.54
N ARG A 4 -23.59 22.19 6.33
CA ARG A 4 -22.26 21.71 5.91
C ARG A 4 -22.39 20.85 4.65
N LEU A 5 -21.52 21.06 3.67
CA LEU A 5 -21.44 20.26 2.45
C LEU A 5 -21.43 18.76 2.75
N CYS A 6 -20.71 18.29 3.78
CA CYS A 6 -20.67 16.87 4.15
C CYS A 6 -22.01 16.25 4.59
N LYS A 7 -23.01 17.06 4.92
CA LYS A 7 -24.34 16.60 5.38
C LYS A 7 -25.41 16.63 4.28
N TRP A 8 -25.06 17.05 3.06
CA TRP A 8 -26.02 17.11 1.97
C TRP A 8 -26.38 15.71 1.47
N ASN A 9 -27.68 15.46 1.34
CA ASN A 9 -28.24 14.23 0.81
C ASN A 9 -28.35 14.28 -0.73
N ARG A 10 -28.69 13.16 -1.37
CA ARG A 10 -28.70 13.04 -2.85
C ARG A 10 -29.65 14.02 -3.54
N GLN A 11 -30.84 14.25 -2.98
CA GLN A 11 -31.81 15.20 -3.52
C GLN A 11 -31.29 16.64 -3.43
N GLU A 12 -30.82 17.05 -2.25
CA GLU A 12 -30.22 18.38 -2.05
C GLU A 12 -29.02 18.62 -2.97
N ILE A 13 -28.22 17.59 -3.24
CA ILE A 13 -27.11 17.69 -4.20
C ILE A 13 -27.62 17.96 -5.62
N ALA A 14 -28.70 17.30 -6.04
CA ALA A 14 -29.28 17.49 -7.37
C ALA A 14 -29.93 18.89 -7.51
N ASP A 15 -30.56 19.39 -6.44
CA ASP A 15 -31.26 20.67 -6.46
C ASP A 15 -30.30 21.88 -6.39
N GLN A 16 -29.09 21.69 -5.85
CA GLN A 16 -28.12 22.76 -5.59
C GLN A 16 -26.76 22.52 -6.27
N LEU A 17 -26.78 22.03 -7.51
CA LEU A 17 -25.55 21.71 -8.25
C LEU A 17 -24.67 22.93 -8.52
N ASP A 18 -25.25 24.08 -8.85
CA ASP A 18 -24.49 25.30 -9.14
C ASP A 18 -23.68 25.79 -7.93
N ASP A 19 -24.28 25.73 -6.74
CA ASP A 19 -23.61 26.08 -5.49
C ASP A 19 -22.47 25.11 -5.18
N ILE A 20 -22.68 23.81 -5.39
CA ILE A 20 -21.62 22.80 -5.23
C ILE A 20 -20.49 23.10 -6.20
N GLN A 21 -20.78 23.35 -7.48
CA GLN A 21 -19.77 23.63 -8.49
C GLN A 21 -18.90 24.82 -8.09
N ARG A 22 -19.50 25.91 -7.58
CA ARG A 22 -18.76 27.07 -7.07
C ARG A 22 -17.82 26.68 -5.94
N LEU A 23 -18.32 25.93 -4.95
CA LEU A 23 -17.56 25.50 -3.77
C LEU A 23 -16.40 24.55 -4.09
N VAL A 24 -16.52 23.72 -5.14
CA VAL A 24 -15.53 22.71 -5.53
C VAL A 24 -14.62 23.15 -6.68
N SER A 25 -14.86 24.32 -7.28
CA SER A 25 -14.07 24.80 -8.42
C SER A 25 -12.60 25.08 -8.08
N ALA A 26 -12.33 25.59 -6.88
CA ALA A 26 -10.98 25.88 -6.37
C ALA A 26 -10.84 25.42 -4.90
N PRO A 27 -10.79 24.09 -4.65
CA PRO A 27 -10.83 23.58 -3.29
C PRO A 27 -9.49 23.76 -2.60
N GLN A 28 -9.51 24.28 -1.36
CA GLN A 28 -8.34 24.37 -0.49
C GLN A 28 -8.31 23.29 0.57
N TYR A 29 -9.46 22.64 0.82
CA TYR A 29 -9.61 21.61 1.83
C TYR A 29 -10.36 20.40 1.27
N PHE A 30 -10.07 19.22 1.82
CA PHE A 30 -10.86 18.01 1.63
C PHE A 30 -11.23 17.38 2.97
N CYS A 31 -12.32 16.63 2.99
CA CYS A 31 -12.77 15.93 4.18
C CYS A 31 -12.10 14.56 4.32
N ARG A 32 -11.44 14.30 5.46
CA ARG A 32 -10.78 13.01 5.73
C ARG A 32 -11.74 11.80 5.78
N SER A 33 -13.02 12.01 6.09
CA SER A 33 -13.98 10.90 6.28
C SER A 33 -14.84 10.60 5.06
N CYS A 34 -15.19 11.60 4.25
CA CYS A 34 -16.10 11.40 3.11
C CYS A 34 -15.55 11.94 1.78
N ALA A 35 -14.29 12.39 1.77
CA ALA A 35 -13.57 12.85 0.58
C ALA A 35 -14.18 14.04 -0.19
N ARG A 36 -15.26 14.67 0.31
CA ARG A 36 -15.78 15.93 -0.26
C ARG A 36 -14.74 17.05 -0.11
N ALA A 37 -14.61 17.89 -1.13
CA ALA A 37 -13.70 19.01 -1.16
C ALA A 37 -14.47 20.34 -1.15
N SER A 38 -13.87 21.39 -0.62
CA SER A 38 -14.42 22.75 -0.69
C SER A 38 -13.32 23.79 -0.52
N GLN A 39 -13.59 25.00 -1.01
CA GLN A 39 -12.76 26.16 -0.71
C GLN A 39 -12.76 26.48 0.79
N ASP A 40 -13.90 26.30 1.47
CA ASP A 40 -14.05 26.65 2.88
C ASP A 40 -13.94 25.46 3.85
N LYS A 41 -13.19 25.65 4.93
CA LYS A 41 -13.02 24.68 6.02
C LYS A 41 -14.34 24.36 6.74
N GLY A 42 -15.22 25.34 6.91
CA GLY A 42 -16.45 25.25 7.71
C GLY A 42 -17.53 24.34 7.12
N LEU A 43 -17.44 24.06 5.81
CA LEU A 43 -18.38 23.22 5.08
C LEU A 43 -18.09 21.73 5.22
N LEU A 44 -16.93 21.36 5.79
CA LEU A 44 -16.48 19.99 5.93
C LEU A 44 -16.63 19.50 7.39
N CYS A 45 -16.92 18.21 7.58
CA CYS A 45 -17.02 17.64 8.93
C CYS A 45 -15.66 17.33 9.56
N LYS A 46 -14.65 17.00 8.74
CA LYS A 46 -13.26 16.72 9.14
C LYS A 46 -12.28 17.32 8.11
N PRO A 47 -12.13 18.65 8.05
CA PRO A 47 -11.33 19.32 7.04
C PRO A 47 -9.83 19.03 7.18
N MET A 48 -9.15 18.95 6.04
CA MET A 48 -7.71 18.81 5.90
C MET A 48 -7.26 19.67 4.71
N SER A 49 -6.16 20.42 4.85
CA SER A 49 -5.64 21.28 3.80
C SER A 49 -5.06 20.49 2.63
N LEU A 50 -5.42 20.88 1.41
CA LEU A 50 -4.82 20.39 0.16
C LEU A 50 -3.44 21.03 -0.09
N ALA A 51 -3.20 22.24 0.42
CA ALA A 51 -1.93 22.96 0.26
C ALA A 51 -0.72 22.19 0.82
N SER A 52 -0.93 21.28 1.77
CA SER A 52 0.13 20.41 2.30
C SER A 52 0.64 19.36 1.31
N LEU A 53 0.09 19.28 0.10
CA LEU A 53 0.49 18.35 -0.97
C LEU A 53 1.16 19.04 -2.16
N LYS A 54 1.33 20.38 -2.15
CA LYS A 54 1.86 21.14 -3.29
C LYS A 54 3.39 21.11 -3.47
N SER A 55 4.12 20.26 -2.75
CA SER A 55 5.60 20.24 -2.78
C SER A 55 6.23 18.94 -3.29
N VAL A 56 5.51 18.13 -4.05
CA VAL A 56 6.12 17.06 -4.85
C VAL A 56 5.97 17.42 -6.31
N ASP A 57 6.80 18.37 -6.71
CA ASP A 57 7.12 18.63 -8.10
C ASP A 57 7.76 17.38 -8.71
N LEU A 58 7.37 17.09 -9.94
CA LEU A 58 7.91 15.99 -10.71
C LEU A 58 9.36 16.33 -11.09
N SER A 59 10.31 15.57 -10.55
CA SER A 59 11.67 15.44 -11.09
C SER A 59 12.16 14.04 -10.75
N VAL A 60 11.80 13.09 -11.61
CA VAL A 60 12.39 11.76 -11.65
C VAL A 60 13.48 11.84 -12.70
N GLU A 61 14.73 11.93 -12.26
CA GLU A 61 15.89 11.60 -13.10
C GLU A 61 16.65 10.50 -12.39
N ALA A 62 16.79 9.38 -13.11
CA ALA A 62 17.35 8.12 -12.68
C ALA A 62 18.87 8.20 -12.62
N GLN A 63 19.46 7.64 -11.56
CA GLN A 63 20.84 7.18 -11.61
C GLN A 63 20.93 5.82 -10.92
N ASP A 64 21.04 4.80 -11.78
CA ASP A 64 21.68 3.52 -11.49
C ASP A 64 23.12 3.76 -11.04
N ALA A 65 23.51 3.13 -9.94
CA ALA A 65 24.89 2.70 -9.74
C ALA A 65 24.93 1.51 -8.79
N ASP A 66 25.43 0.44 -9.38
CA ASP A 66 25.88 -0.84 -8.85
C ASP A 66 26.83 -0.73 -7.64
N GLU A 67 27.09 -1.90 -7.06
CA GLU A 67 28.30 -2.25 -6.32
C GLU A 67 28.29 -2.25 -4.77
N LYS A 68 27.84 -3.41 -4.25
CA LYS A 68 28.65 -4.39 -3.47
C LYS A 68 29.16 -3.98 -2.07
N VAL A 69 29.46 -5.03 -1.30
CA VAL A 69 30.34 -5.08 -0.10
C VAL A 69 29.66 -4.72 1.23
N VAL A 70 29.77 -5.47 2.33
CA VAL A 70 30.36 -6.78 2.64
C VAL A 70 29.71 -7.26 3.95
N VAL A 71 29.48 -8.57 4.01
CA VAL A 71 29.25 -9.37 5.22
C VAL A 71 30.38 -9.18 6.22
N ASN A 72 30.09 -8.67 7.42
CA ASN A 72 30.93 -8.95 8.59
C ASN A 72 30.06 -9.61 9.67
N ALA A 73 29.97 -10.93 9.55
CA ALA A 73 29.84 -11.80 10.71
C ALA A 73 31.16 -11.73 11.48
N SER A 74 31.09 -11.35 12.74
CA SER A 74 32.12 -11.71 13.71
C SER A 74 31.40 -12.33 14.90
N ALA A 75 31.13 -13.62 14.75
CA ALA A 75 30.94 -14.51 15.88
C ALA A 75 32.34 -14.77 16.44
N SER A 76 32.59 -14.29 17.65
CA SER A 76 33.67 -14.81 18.50
C SER A 76 33.03 -15.33 19.77
N GLU A 77 33.26 -16.61 19.95
CA GLU A 77 32.64 -17.54 20.87
C GLU A 77 33.21 -17.40 22.29
N THR A 78 32.41 -17.84 23.26
CA THR A 78 32.80 -18.24 24.63
C THR A 78 33.13 -17.13 25.63
N GLN A 79 32.30 -16.97 26.67
CA GLN A 79 32.64 -17.43 28.03
C GLN A 79 31.45 -17.22 28.97
N LEU A 80 30.83 -18.32 29.40
CA LEU A 80 29.98 -18.38 30.59
C LEU A 80 30.80 -17.93 31.80
N MET A 81 30.36 -16.92 32.55
CA MET A 81 30.54 -16.86 34.00
C MET A 81 29.34 -16.16 34.65
N SER A 82 28.65 -16.97 35.45
CA SER A 82 27.96 -16.65 36.70
C SER A 82 28.22 -15.24 37.26
N HIS A 83 27.15 -14.46 37.31
CA HIS A 83 26.94 -13.47 38.37
C HIS A 83 25.44 -13.38 38.61
N GLU A 84 25.02 -14.16 39.59
CA GLU A 84 23.76 -14.03 40.28
C GLU A 84 23.72 -12.65 40.96
N SER A 85 23.28 -11.63 40.23
CA SER A 85 22.79 -10.39 40.85
C SER A 85 21.28 -10.41 40.83
N LYS A 86 20.74 -10.64 42.03
CA LYS A 86 19.36 -10.55 42.43
C LYS A 86 18.79 -9.15 42.13
N MET A 87 18.53 -8.83 40.86
CA MET A 87 17.71 -7.69 40.49
C MET A 87 16.24 -8.14 40.56
N LEU A 88 15.71 -8.03 41.77
CA LEU A 88 14.27 -8.11 42.02
C LEU A 88 13.61 -7.04 41.11
N PRO A 89 12.75 -7.41 40.14
CA PRO A 89 12.10 -6.44 39.28
C PRO A 89 11.26 -5.54 40.16
N THR A 90 11.55 -4.23 40.17
CA THR A 90 10.70 -3.32 40.91
C THR A 90 9.30 -3.36 40.26
N GLN A 91 8.25 -3.30 41.07
CA GLN A 91 6.85 -3.28 40.63
C GLN A 91 6.56 -2.39 39.38
N PRO A 92 7.19 -1.21 39.17
CA PRO A 92 7.01 -0.44 37.94
C PRO A 92 7.65 -1.06 36.69
N ASP A 93 8.79 -1.74 36.79
CA ASP A 93 9.51 -2.33 35.64
C ASP A 93 8.72 -3.48 35.01
N VAL A 94 8.05 -4.29 35.82
CA VAL A 94 7.18 -5.39 35.34
C VAL A 94 5.97 -4.85 34.57
N LYS A 95 5.43 -3.69 34.98
CA LYS A 95 4.29 -3.06 34.29
C LYS A 95 4.72 -2.47 32.95
N GLN A 96 5.90 -1.85 32.89
CA GLN A 96 6.48 -1.31 31.67
C GLN A 96 6.81 -2.41 30.66
N ALA A 97 7.42 -3.51 31.12
CA ALA A 97 7.70 -4.69 30.31
C ALA A 97 6.42 -5.32 29.73
N LYS A 98 5.35 -5.49 30.54
CA LYS A 98 4.05 -6.00 30.05
C LYS A 98 3.40 -5.08 29.00
N LYS A 99 3.54 -3.75 29.14
CA LYS A 99 3.03 -2.77 28.16
C LYS A 99 3.81 -2.86 26.84
N GLN A 100 5.13 -3.00 26.90
CA GLN A 100 5.97 -3.20 25.72
C GLN A 100 5.67 -4.55 25.03
N ALA A 101 5.50 -5.64 25.77
CA ALA A 101 5.11 -6.94 25.22
C ALA A 101 3.74 -6.90 24.52
N LYS A 102 2.75 -6.19 25.08
CA LYS A 102 1.45 -5.98 24.42
C LYS A 102 1.59 -5.19 23.11
N LYS A 103 2.46 -4.17 23.07
CA LYS A 103 2.76 -3.43 21.84
C LYS A 103 3.41 -4.35 20.80
N GLN A 104 4.45 -5.09 21.17
CA GLN A 104 5.12 -6.06 20.30
C GLN A 104 4.13 -7.08 19.72
N LYS A 105 3.23 -7.65 20.54
CA LYS A 105 2.18 -8.57 20.07
C LYS A 105 1.24 -7.93 19.04
N LYS A 106 0.91 -6.64 19.20
CA LYS A 106 0.09 -5.90 18.23
C LYS A 106 0.84 -5.72 16.90
N HIS A 107 2.12 -5.36 16.95
CA HIS A 107 2.97 -5.25 15.76
C HIS A 107 3.11 -6.60 15.04
N ILE A 108 3.38 -7.69 15.76
CA ILE A 108 3.46 -9.05 15.20
C ILE A 108 2.15 -9.45 14.53
N LYS A 109 0.98 -9.13 15.13
CA LYS A 109 -0.32 -9.38 14.50
C LYS A 109 -0.51 -8.59 13.20
N GLN A 110 0.00 -7.36 13.12
CA GLN A 110 -0.03 -6.56 11.89
C GLN A 110 0.90 -7.17 10.83
N LEU A 111 2.12 -7.52 11.19
CA LEU A 111 3.09 -8.17 10.30
C LEU A 111 2.53 -9.48 9.73
N LYS A 112 1.92 -10.33 10.56
CA LYS A 112 1.27 -11.58 10.09
C LYS A 112 0.18 -11.32 9.06
N LYS A 113 -0.62 -10.26 9.22
CA LYS A 113 -1.65 -9.89 8.22
C LYS A 113 -1.01 -9.48 6.89
N THR A 114 0.07 -8.69 6.94
CA THR A 114 0.80 -8.26 5.75
C THR A 114 1.43 -9.45 5.02
N VAL A 115 2.09 -10.35 5.73
CA VAL A 115 2.68 -11.58 5.16
C VAL A 115 1.60 -12.44 4.52
N ASN A 116 0.46 -12.66 5.19
CA ASN A 116 -0.66 -13.42 4.61
C ASN A 116 -1.21 -12.76 3.33
N LYS A 117 -1.23 -11.42 3.26
CA LYS A 117 -1.64 -10.69 2.06
C LYS A 117 -0.64 -10.88 0.92
N GLN A 118 0.66 -10.74 1.20
CA GLN A 118 1.74 -10.98 0.22
C GLN A 118 1.71 -12.43 -0.30
N GLN A 119 1.55 -13.42 0.57
CA GLN A 119 1.42 -14.83 0.15
C GLN A 119 0.21 -15.07 -0.75
N LYS A 120 -0.94 -14.46 -0.46
CA LYS A 120 -2.14 -14.56 -1.32
C LYS A 120 -1.91 -13.92 -2.68
N LEU A 121 -1.22 -12.78 -2.72
CA LEU A 121 -0.86 -12.11 -3.98
C LEU A 121 0.10 -12.98 -4.80
N LEU A 122 1.15 -13.53 -4.20
CA LEU A 122 2.08 -14.44 -4.88
C LEU A 122 1.38 -15.68 -5.45
N LYS A 123 0.42 -16.26 -4.73
CA LYS A 123 -0.39 -17.38 -5.25
C LYS A 123 -1.23 -16.98 -6.46
N LYS A 124 -1.78 -15.76 -6.48
CA LYS A 124 -2.54 -15.24 -7.63
C LYS A 124 -1.61 -14.98 -8.81
N GLN A 125 -0.45 -14.36 -8.57
CA GLN A 125 0.56 -14.12 -9.58
C GLN A 125 0.98 -15.42 -10.27
N ARG A 126 1.35 -16.46 -9.51
CA ARG A 126 1.70 -17.78 -10.08
C ARG A 126 0.58 -18.38 -10.93
N LYS A 127 -0.69 -18.24 -10.51
CA LYS A 127 -1.82 -18.73 -11.31
C LYS A 127 -1.97 -17.97 -12.63
N LEU A 128 -1.78 -16.65 -12.60
CA LEU A 128 -1.81 -15.82 -13.80
C LEU A 128 -0.64 -16.17 -14.73
N GLU A 129 0.57 -16.37 -14.20
CA GLU A 129 1.73 -16.81 -14.98
C GLU A 129 1.48 -18.17 -15.65
N LEU A 130 0.89 -19.13 -14.94
CA LEU A 130 0.52 -20.43 -15.53
C LEU A 130 -0.55 -20.29 -16.62
N GLN A 131 -1.56 -19.45 -16.41
CA GLN A 131 -2.58 -19.19 -17.43
C GLN A 131 -1.99 -18.51 -18.66
N PHE A 132 -1.14 -17.51 -18.45
CA PHE A 132 -0.44 -16.80 -19.51
C PHE A 132 0.45 -17.75 -20.31
N ASN A 133 1.26 -18.58 -19.66
CA ASN A 133 2.09 -19.58 -20.32
C ASN A 133 1.25 -20.58 -21.12
N LYS A 134 0.10 -21.02 -20.59
CA LYS A 134 -0.81 -21.91 -21.31
C LYS A 134 -1.35 -21.25 -22.58
N VAL A 135 -1.80 -20.00 -22.49
CA VAL A 135 -2.31 -19.24 -23.65
C VAL A 135 -1.19 -19.03 -24.66
N ASN A 136 0.00 -18.62 -24.22
CA ASN A 136 1.15 -18.40 -25.09
C ASN A 136 1.56 -19.68 -25.82
N LEU A 137 1.56 -20.84 -25.14
CA LEU A 137 1.80 -22.14 -25.77
C LEU A 137 0.73 -22.46 -26.81
N SER A 138 -0.56 -22.31 -26.48
CA SER A 138 -1.64 -22.55 -27.44
C SER A 138 -1.55 -21.63 -28.67
N PHE A 139 -1.18 -20.36 -28.47
CA PHE A 139 -0.97 -19.42 -29.56
C PHE A 139 0.21 -19.83 -30.43
N SER A 140 1.33 -20.23 -29.83
CA SER A 140 2.49 -20.70 -30.58
C SER A 140 2.19 -21.96 -31.41
N GLN A 141 1.39 -22.88 -30.87
CA GLN A 141 0.96 -24.08 -31.58
C GLN A 141 0.08 -23.76 -32.80
N LEU A 142 -0.93 -22.89 -32.63
CA LEU A 142 -1.77 -22.44 -33.74
C LEU A 142 -0.96 -21.74 -34.83
N ASN A 143 0.03 -20.94 -34.43
CA ASN A 143 0.90 -20.26 -35.39
C ASN A 143 1.72 -21.27 -36.22
N ILE A 144 2.28 -22.31 -35.58
CA ILE A 144 3.02 -23.37 -36.29
C ILE A 144 2.09 -24.13 -37.26
N GLU A 145 0.89 -24.52 -36.82
CA GLU A 145 -0.10 -25.23 -37.67
C GLU A 145 -0.53 -24.40 -38.90
N SER A 146 -0.66 -23.08 -38.74
CA SER A 146 -0.98 -22.17 -39.85
C SER A 146 0.17 -22.04 -40.87
N HIS A 147 1.43 -22.10 -40.42
CA HIS A 147 2.59 -22.06 -41.31
C HIS A 147 2.86 -23.39 -42.02
N THR A 148 2.50 -24.53 -41.40
CA THR A 148 2.61 -25.85 -42.05
C THR A 148 1.54 -26.09 -43.10
N THR A 149 0.31 -25.62 -42.87
CA THR A 149 -0.80 -25.75 -43.84
C THR A 149 -0.54 -24.92 -45.10
N TYR A 150 -0.06 -23.68 -44.94
CA TYR A 150 0.32 -22.82 -46.08
C TYR A 150 1.45 -23.41 -46.94
N ASN A 151 2.41 -24.13 -46.35
CA ASN A 151 3.49 -24.78 -47.10
C ASN A 151 3.09 -26.08 -47.79
N GLN A 152 2.05 -26.79 -47.30
CA GLN A 152 1.55 -28.01 -47.95
C GLN A 152 0.73 -27.70 -49.20
N ASP A 153 -0.08 -26.63 -49.18
CA ASP A 153 -0.87 -26.20 -50.34
C ASP A 153 -0.03 -25.53 -51.44
N ALA A 154 1.22 -25.12 -51.14
CA ALA A 154 2.15 -24.53 -52.11
C ALA A 154 2.99 -25.58 -52.89
N LEU A 155 2.86 -26.87 -52.55
CA LEU A 155 3.61 -27.99 -53.17
C LEU A 155 2.72 -28.93 -54.02
N HIS A 156 1.46 -28.56 -54.26
CA HIS A 156 0.56 -29.18 -55.22
C HIS A 156 0.17 -28.18 -56.32
#